data_AF-A0A3N5M8Y1-F1
#
_entry.id   AF-A0A3N5M8Y1-F1
#
_cell.length_a   1.000
_cell.length_b   1.000
_cell.length_c   1.000
_cell.angle_alpha   90.00
_cell.angle_beta   90.00
_cell.angle_gamma   90.00
#
_symmetry.space_group_name_H-M   'P 1'
#
loop_
_entity.id
_entity.type
_entity.pdbx_description
1 polymer ?
#
loop_
_entity_poly.entity_id
_entity_poly.type
_entity_poly.pdbx_seq_one_letter_code
_entity_poly.pdbx_strand_id
1 'polypeptide(L)'
;MNRRLQIGILIVLLGIAMAVAGIFTLGKVISQFVSPLPQPTAPPVLTEKVVVTTHDITVGVAFKPEDVTTMEMPVEVIPRNAMKETGADVGRMATASMVSGEL
;
A
#
# COMPACT_ATOMS: atom_id res chain seq x y z
N MET A 1 -25.44 -62.19 12.90
CA MET A 1 -24.13 -61.63 12.50
C MET A 1 -23.06 -62.18 13.45
N ASN A 2 -21.98 -62.80 12.95
CA ASN A 2 -20.95 -63.39 13.81
C ASN A 2 -20.17 -62.31 14.56
N ARG A 3 -20.24 -62.31 15.90
CA ARG A 3 -19.62 -61.30 16.78
C ARG A 3 -18.10 -61.18 16.58
N ARG A 4 -17.44 -62.28 16.21
CA ARG A 4 -16.01 -62.32 15.87
C ARG A 4 -15.68 -61.54 14.60
N LEU A 5 -16.55 -61.60 13.59
CA LEU A 5 -16.40 -60.86 12.33
C LEU A 5 -16.58 -59.35 12.57
N GLN A 6 -17.56 -58.96 13.39
CA GLN A 6 -17.79 -57.56 13.75
C GLN A 6 -16.60 -56.93 14.48
N ILE A 7 -15.99 -57.65 15.43
CA ILE A 7 -14.80 -57.18 16.15
C ILE A 7 -13.61 -57.02 15.19
N GLY A 8 -13.41 -57.97 14.28
CA GLY A 8 -12.36 -57.86 13.26
C GLY A 8 -12.52 -56.64 12.36
N ILE A 9 -13.74 -56.37 11.89
CA ILE A 9 -14.05 -55.19 11.08
C ILE A 9 -13.80 -53.88 11.86
N LEU A 10 -14.20 -53.84 13.13
CA LEU A 10 -13.97 -52.68 14.00
C LEU A 10 -12.49 -52.36 14.18
N ILE A 11 -11.64 -53.38 14.37
CA ILE A 11 -10.19 -53.20 14.52
C ILE A 11 -9.58 -52.66 13.24
N VAL A 12 -9.98 -53.19 12.08
CA VAL A 12 -9.49 -52.72 10.78
C VAL A 12 -9.91 -51.26 10.53
N LEU A 13 -11.17 -50.92 10.79
CA LEU A 13 -11.66 -49.54 10.66
C LEU A 13 -10.91 -48.58 11.59
N LEU A 14 -10.62 -49.00 12.81
CA LEU A 14 -9.86 -48.19 13.76
C LEU A 14 -8.43 -47.93 13.28
N GLY A 15 -7.77 -48.94 12.72
CA GLY A 15 -6.43 -48.80 12.13
C GLY A 15 -6.41 -47.83 10.95
N ILE A 16 -7.40 -47.93 10.05
CA ILE A 16 -7.54 -47.01 8.92
C ILE A 16 -7.79 -45.58 9.40
N ALA A 17 -8.68 -45.39 10.39
CA ALA A 17 -8.95 -44.08 10.95
C ALA A 17 -7.70 -43.42 11.56
N MET A 18 -6.90 -44.20 12.29
CA MET A 18 -5.61 -43.75 12.85
C MET A 18 -4.61 -43.35 11.75
N ALA A 19 -4.49 -44.14 10.68
CA ALA A 19 -3.59 -43.84 9.57
C ALA A 19 -3.99 -42.55 8.84
N VAL A 20 -5.28 -42.37 8.55
CA VAL A 20 -5.80 -41.17 7.88
C VAL A 20 -5.59 -39.93 8.77
N ALA A 21 -5.86 -40.03 10.07
CA ALA A 21 -5.64 -38.94 11.01
C ALA A 21 -4.15 -38.54 11.06
N GLY A 22 -3.23 -39.51 11.08
CA GLY A 22 -1.80 -39.24 11.08
C GLY A 22 -1.31 -38.53 9.81
N ILE A 23 -1.77 -38.95 8.64
CA ILE A 23 -1.42 -38.29 7.36
C ILE A 23 -1.96 -36.86 7.34
N PHE A 24 -3.20 -36.67 7.78
CA PHE A 24 -3.84 -35.35 7.78
C PHE A 24 -3.15 -34.36 8.71
N THR A 25 -2.79 -34.78 9.93
CA THR A 25 -2.10 -33.90 10.89
C THR A 25 -0.71 -33.53 10.39
N LEU A 26 0.05 -34.48 9.84
CA LEU A 26 1.38 -34.22 9.30
C LEU A 26 1.33 -33.24 8.11
N GLY A 27 0.37 -33.43 7.19
CA GLY A 27 0.17 -32.52 6.06
C GLY A 27 -0.14 -31.08 6.51
N LYS A 28 -0.98 -30.92 7.54
CA LYS A 28 -1.33 -29.60 8.07
C LYS A 28 -0.11 -28.89 8.67
N VAL A 29 0.69 -29.60 9.46
CA VAL A 29 1.91 -29.06 10.07
C VAL A 29 2.90 -28.62 9.01
N ILE A 30 3.16 -29.46 8.01
CA ILE A 30 4.07 -29.11 6.90
C ILE A 30 3.55 -27.90 6.13
N SER A 31 2.26 -27.86 5.81
CA SER A 31 1.66 -26.73 5.08
C SER A 31 1.82 -25.40 5.81
N GLN A 32 1.78 -25.41 7.14
CA GLN A 32 1.97 -24.21 7.96
C GLN A 32 3.42 -23.72 7.92
N PHE A 33 4.40 -24.62 7.88
CA PHE A 33 5.82 -24.25 7.80
C PHE A 33 6.30 -23.85 6.41
N VAL A 34 5.68 -24.39 5.35
CA VAL A 34 6.00 -24.07 3.95
C VAL A 34 5.13 -22.92 3.42
N SER A 35 4.18 -22.42 4.22
CA SER A 35 3.38 -21.25 3.85
C SER A 35 4.30 -20.05 3.63
N PRO A 36 4.20 -19.38 2.46
CA PRO A 36 5.02 -18.21 2.18
C PRO A 36 4.85 -17.17 3.28
N LEU A 37 5.96 -16.62 3.76
CA LEU A 37 5.92 -15.45 4.64
C LEU A 37 5.20 -14.31 3.90
N PRO A 38 4.34 -13.54 4.59
CA PRO A 38 3.75 -12.35 3.99
C PRO A 38 4.87 -11.44 3.48
N GLN A 39 4.74 -10.98 2.24
CA GLN A 39 5.75 -10.09 1.64
C GLN A 39 5.86 -8.80 2.47
N PRO A 40 7.07 -8.26 2.67
CA PRO A 40 7.24 -6.96 3.29
C PRO A 40 6.47 -5.89 2.50
N THR A 41 5.47 -5.28 3.13
CA THR A 41 4.80 -4.11 2.57
C THR A 41 5.80 -2.95 2.52
N ALA A 42 5.95 -2.31 1.36
CA ALA A 42 6.78 -1.12 1.23
C ALA A 42 6.28 -0.02 2.19
N PRO A 43 7.19 0.77 2.81
CA PRO A 43 6.78 1.88 3.65
C PRO A 43 5.96 2.89 2.81
N PRO A 44 4.93 3.52 3.40
CA PRO A 44 4.15 4.52 2.71
C PRO A 44 5.06 5.70 2.35
N VAL A 45 4.97 6.16 1.10
CA VAL A 45 5.64 7.38 0.66
C VAL A 45 5.01 8.55 1.41
N LEU A 46 5.81 9.30 2.16
CA LEU A 46 5.35 10.51 2.82
C LEU A 46 5.09 11.57 1.74
N THR A 47 3.83 11.92 1.55
CA THR A 47 3.41 13.00 0.66
C THR A 47 3.06 14.24 1.47
N GLU A 48 3.30 15.40 0.87
CA GLU A 48 2.90 16.70 1.41
C GLU A 48 2.20 17.51 0.31
N LYS A 49 1.27 18.37 0.72
CA LYS A 49 0.54 19.26 -0.19
C LYS A 49 1.41 20.45 -0.55
N VAL A 50 1.59 20.66 -1.85
CA VAL A 50 2.35 21.78 -2.41
C VAL A 50 1.54 22.50 -3.47
N VAL A 51 1.80 23.80 -3.60
CA VAL A 51 1.18 24.65 -4.61
C VAL A 51 2.00 24.56 -5.89
N VAL A 52 1.33 24.29 -7.00
CA VAL A 52 1.92 24.27 -8.35
C VAL A 52 1.17 25.24 -9.25
N THR A 53 1.91 25.80 -10.21
CA THR A 53 1.34 26.67 -11.25
C THR A 53 0.54 25.85 -12.27
N THR A 54 -0.60 26.36 -12.72
CA THR A 54 -1.47 25.67 -13.68
C THR A 54 -1.09 25.97 -15.13
N HIS A 55 -0.42 27.10 -15.38
CA HIS A 55 0.01 27.58 -16.68
C HIS A 55 1.25 28.45 -16.53
N ASP A 56 1.80 28.90 -17.66
CA ASP A 56 3.02 29.71 -17.68
C ASP A 56 2.75 31.13 -17.14
N ILE A 57 3.55 31.57 -16.17
CA ILE A 57 3.41 32.88 -15.53
C ILE A 57 4.67 33.69 -15.84
N THR A 58 4.47 34.88 -16.38
CA THR A 58 5.58 35.78 -16.71
C THR A 58 6.10 36.50 -15.46
N VAL A 59 7.40 36.82 -15.45
CA VAL A 59 8.00 37.67 -14.41
C VAL A 59 7.19 38.96 -14.21
N GLY A 60 6.99 39.33 -12.95
CA GLY A 60 6.33 40.57 -12.54
C GLY A 60 4.80 40.49 -12.50
N VAL A 61 4.20 39.37 -12.90
CA VAL A 61 2.75 39.13 -12.78
C VAL A 61 2.43 38.65 -11.37
N ALA A 62 1.35 39.17 -10.79
CA ALA A 62 0.86 38.73 -9.49
C ALA A 62 0.04 37.44 -9.63
N PHE A 63 0.24 36.47 -8.72
CA PHE A 63 -0.53 35.24 -8.70
C PHE A 63 -1.99 35.50 -8.38
N LYS A 64 -2.88 34.97 -9.22
CA LYS A 64 -4.31 34.90 -8.95
C LYS A 64 -4.69 33.51 -8.43
N PRO A 65 -5.87 33.38 -7.80
CA PRO A 65 -6.37 32.08 -7.34
C PRO A 65 -6.54 31.04 -8.45
N GLU A 66 -6.72 31.48 -9.70
CA GLU A 66 -6.88 30.62 -10.89
C GLU A 66 -5.55 30.10 -11.46
N ASP A 67 -4.43 30.71 -11.08
CA ASP A 67 -3.11 30.41 -11.63
C ASP A 67 -2.37 29.30 -10.87
N VAL A 68 -2.90 28.91 -9.70
CA VAL A 68 -2.26 27.98 -8.77
C VAL A 68 -3.22 26.88 -8.31
N THR A 69 -2.71 25.66 -8.16
CA THR A 69 -3.47 24.52 -7.62
C THR A 69 -2.63 23.75 -6.60
N THR A 70 -3.26 22.96 -5.75
CA THR A 70 -2.55 22.12 -4.78
C THR A 70 -2.45 20.70 -5.29
N MET A 71 -1.24 20.13 -5.24
CA MET A 71 -0.95 18.74 -5.58
C MET A 71 -0.24 18.05 -4.42
N GLU A 72 -0.52 16.77 -4.22
CA GLU A 72 0.23 15.95 -3.26
C GLU A 72 1.49 15.42 -3.92
N MET A 73 2.65 15.72 -3.32
CA MET A 73 3.94 15.33 -3.86
C MET A 73 4.82 14.67 -2.77
N PRO A 74 5.67 13.69 -3.10
CA PRO A 74 6.57 13.09 -2.12
C PRO A 74 7.52 14.13 -1.52
N VAL A 75 7.70 14.10 -0.20
CA VAL A 75 8.59 15.03 0.53
C VAL A 75 10.04 15.01 0.03
N GLU A 76 10.46 13.91 -0.59
CA GLU A 76 11.81 13.74 -1.15
C GLU A 76 12.10 14.65 -2.36
N VAL A 77 11.07 15.05 -3.10
CA VAL A 77 11.20 15.88 -4.32
C VAL A 77 10.66 17.30 -4.12
N ILE A 78 10.11 17.61 -2.94
CA ILE A 78 9.62 18.94 -2.60
C ILE A 78 10.80 19.89 -2.33
N PRO A 79 10.91 21.02 -3.04
CA PRO A 79 11.86 22.07 -2.70
C PRO A 79 11.62 22.61 -1.28
N ARG A 80 12.69 22.94 -0.54
CA ARG A 80 12.58 23.43 0.85
C ARG A 80 11.65 24.62 1.05
N ASN A 81 11.49 25.45 0.02
CA ASN A 81 10.69 26.68 0.06
C ASN A 81 9.38 26.55 -0.73
N ALA A 82 8.95 25.33 -1.07
CA ALA A 82 7.69 25.14 -1.77
C ALA A 82 6.51 25.65 -0.94
N MET A 83 5.59 26.33 -1.61
CA MET A 83 4.40 26.88 -0.98
C MET A 83 3.42 25.75 -0.68
N LYS A 84 2.73 25.82 0.46
CA LYS A 84 1.84 24.74 0.95
C LYS A 84 0.36 25.09 0.90
N GLU A 85 0.03 26.37 0.76
CA GLU A 85 -1.34 26.89 0.78
C GLU A 85 -1.53 27.91 -0.34
N THR A 86 -2.60 27.74 -1.15
CA THR A 86 -2.89 28.61 -2.30
C THR A 86 -3.27 30.04 -1.90
N GLY A 87 -3.73 30.25 -0.67
CA GLY A 87 -4.20 31.56 -0.19
C GLY A 87 -3.10 32.48 0.34
N ALA A 88 -1.92 31.95 0.68
CA ALA A 88 -0.83 32.74 1.23
C ALA A 88 -0.14 33.64 0.18
N ASP A 89 -0.32 33.34 -1.11
CA ASP A 89 0.44 33.94 -2.20
C ASP A 89 -0.40 34.69 -3.23
N VAL A 90 -1.73 34.75 -3.06
CA VAL A 90 -2.58 35.59 -3.90
C VAL A 90 -2.15 37.05 -3.73
N GLY A 91 -1.65 37.65 -4.81
CA GLY A 91 -1.11 39.01 -4.81
C GLY A 91 0.42 39.13 -4.68
N ARG A 92 1.16 38.02 -4.50
CA ARG A 92 2.62 38.01 -4.62
C ARG A 92 3.03 37.97 -6.10
N MET A 93 4.17 38.57 -6.44
CA MET A 93 4.65 38.65 -7.81
C MET A 93 5.67 37.55 -8.14
N ALA A 94 5.51 36.94 -9.31
CA ALA A 94 6.48 36.01 -9.87
C ALA A 94 7.82 36.75 -10.09
N THR A 95 8.87 36.34 -9.40
CA THR A 95 10.21 36.95 -9.55
C THR A 95 10.99 36.33 -10.71
N ALA A 96 10.58 35.14 -11.16
CA ALA A 96 11.10 34.42 -12.31
C ALA A 96 9.93 33.99 -13.21
N SER A 97 10.19 33.73 -14.50
CA SER A 97 9.18 33.14 -15.38
C SER A 97 8.94 31.71 -14.91
N MET A 98 7.68 31.37 -14.66
CA MET A 98 7.28 30.03 -14.24
C MET A 98 6.62 29.30 -15.39
N VAL A 99 6.85 28.00 -15.46
CA VAL A 99 6.22 27.10 -16.42
C VAL A 99 5.17 26.26 -15.69
N SER A 100 4.08 25.89 -16.40
CA SER A 100 3.06 24.99 -15.88
C SER A 100 3.66 23.77 -15.15
N GLY A 101 3.24 23.55 -13.90
CA GLY A 101 3.70 22.46 -13.05
C GLY A 101 4.89 22.80 -12.14
N GLU A 102 5.42 24.02 -12.20
CA GLU A 102 6.48 24.48 -11.28
C GLU A 102 5.93 24.88 -9.90
N LEU A 103 6.81 24.78 -8.90
CA LEU A 103 6.59 24.89 -7.44
C LEU A 103 7.13 26.18 -6.84
#